data_AF-A0A4V6KM64-F1
#
_entry.id   AF-A0A4V6KM64-F1
#
_cell.length_a   1.000
_cell.length_b   1.000
_cell.length_c   1.000
_cell.angle_alpha   90.00
_cell.angle_beta   90.00
_cell.angle_gamma   90.00
#
_symmetry.space_group_name_H-M   'P 1'
#
loop_
_entity.id
_entity.type
_entity.pdbx_description
1 polymer ?
#
loop_
_entity_poly.entity_id
_entity_poly.type
_entity_poly.pdbx_seq_one_letter_code
_entity_poly.pdbx_strand_id
1 'polypeptide(L)'
;MKPKSVTLNDVADYSGVSYQTVSRVLNRAEHVSDKTRAKVEQAMAALNYVPNRVAQQLAGKQSFTLGLATTELALHAPSQIASAIKTQANQMGFNVVISMVEDLSVQACRTAINELLSQRVDGLLINVSLCAEDSHAIEQVCGEVPALFLDVDPDSDVSSILFDPYQGARQGGRTCRCSWAS
;
A
#
# COMPACT_ATOMS: atom_id res chain seq x y z
N MET A 1 17.87 -2.67 -30.89
CA MET A 1 18.81 -2.26 -29.81
C MET A 1 17.97 -1.84 -28.60
N LYS A 2 18.22 -2.39 -27.41
CA LYS A 2 17.56 -1.91 -26.19
C LYS A 2 18.01 -0.46 -25.92
N PRO A 3 17.11 0.50 -25.64
CA PRO A 3 17.52 1.86 -25.30
C PRO A 3 18.40 1.80 -24.05
N LYS A 4 19.56 2.47 -24.10
CA LYS A 4 20.47 2.56 -22.96
C LYS A 4 19.77 3.39 -21.88
N SER A 5 19.33 2.74 -20.80
CA SER A 5 18.71 3.44 -19.68
C SER A 5 19.74 4.33 -19.01
N VAL A 6 19.38 5.60 -18.80
CA VAL A 6 20.19 6.55 -18.05
C VAL A 6 20.49 5.98 -16.66
N THR A 7 21.75 6.03 -16.26
CA THR A 7 22.24 5.50 -15.00
C THR A 7 22.51 6.61 -14.00
N LEU A 8 22.70 6.23 -12.74
CA LEU A 8 23.07 7.15 -11.66
C LEU A 8 24.42 7.86 -11.92
N ASN A 9 25.34 7.22 -12.66
CA ASN A 9 26.60 7.83 -13.09
C ASN A 9 26.36 8.95 -14.10
N ASP A 10 25.46 8.74 -15.07
CA ASP A 10 25.15 9.78 -16.06
C ASP A 10 24.56 11.05 -15.39
N VAL A 11 23.76 10.87 -14.32
CA VAL A 11 23.26 11.98 -13.49
C VAL A 11 24.39 12.68 -12.73
N ALA A 12 25.33 11.92 -12.17
CA ALA A 12 26.49 12.47 -11.45
C ALA A 12 27.36 13.32 -12.37
N ASP A 13 27.66 12.80 -13.56
CA ASP A 13 28.45 13.48 -14.59
C ASP A 13 27.76 14.76 -15.07
N TYR A 14 26.44 14.71 -15.31
CA TYR A 14 25.68 15.88 -15.75
C TYR A 14 25.54 16.96 -14.67
N SER A 15 25.37 16.56 -13.41
CA SER A 15 25.22 17.50 -12.28
C SER A 15 26.56 18.03 -11.74
N GLY A 16 27.67 17.43 -12.14
CA GLY A 16 29.02 17.79 -11.69
C GLY A 16 29.27 17.47 -10.22
N VAL A 17 28.61 16.44 -9.68
CA VAL A 17 28.83 15.96 -8.29
C VAL A 17 29.19 14.48 -8.30
N SER A 18 29.70 13.98 -7.18
CA SER A 18 30.04 12.55 -7.08
C SER A 18 28.79 11.66 -7.07
N TYR A 19 28.95 10.41 -7.51
CA TYR A 19 27.92 9.37 -7.39
C TYR A 19 27.35 9.26 -5.95
N GLN A 20 28.22 9.33 -4.94
CA GLN A 20 27.81 9.29 -3.53
C GLN A 20 26.90 10.47 -3.17
N THR A 21 27.17 11.66 -3.72
CA THR A 21 26.34 12.85 -3.52
C THR A 21 24.96 12.68 -4.15
N VAL A 22 24.88 12.16 -5.38
CA VAL A 22 23.60 11.86 -6.04
C VAL A 22 22.81 10.82 -5.25
N SER A 23 23.48 9.75 -4.78
CA SER A 23 22.86 8.73 -3.92
C SER A 23 22.31 9.32 -2.63
N ARG A 24 23.05 10.22 -1.96
CA ARG A 24 22.57 10.93 -0.75
C ARG A 24 21.36 11.81 -1.02
N VAL A 25 21.31 12.51 -2.16
CA VAL A 25 20.15 13.30 -2.58
C VAL A 25 18.92 12.41 -2.79
N LEU A 26 19.06 11.33 -3.56
CA LEU A 26 17.99 10.34 -3.78
C LEU A 26 17.49 9.73 -2.48
N ASN A 27 18.37 9.57 -1.50
CA ASN A 27 18.05 9.02 -0.20
C ASN A 27 17.56 10.05 0.82
N ARG A 28 17.38 11.32 0.44
CA ARG A 28 16.97 12.43 1.31
C ARG A 28 17.84 12.58 2.57
N ALA A 29 19.14 12.29 2.47
CA ALA A 29 20.06 12.44 3.60
C ALA A 29 20.15 13.91 4.06
N GLU A 30 20.20 14.15 5.38
CA GLU A 30 20.20 15.50 5.97
C GLU A 30 21.45 16.32 5.62
N HIS A 31 22.58 15.68 5.33
CA HIS A 31 23.86 16.36 5.11
C HIS A 31 24.12 16.84 3.67
N VAL A 32 23.08 17.14 2.87
CA VAL A 32 23.24 17.68 1.52
C VAL A 32 22.62 19.07 1.43
N SER A 33 23.44 20.05 1.06
CA SER A 33 22.97 21.43 0.88
C SER A 33 21.86 21.52 -0.17
N ASP A 34 20.90 22.43 0.03
CA ASP A 34 19.77 22.63 -0.89
C ASP A 34 20.24 22.99 -2.30
N LYS A 35 21.35 23.74 -2.41
CA LYS A 35 21.97 24.08 -3.69
C LYS A 35 22.43 22.83 -4.45
N THR A 36 23.02 21.86 -3.75
CA THR A 36 23.45 20.59 -4.34
C THR A 36 22.26 19.72 -4.71
N ARG A 37 21.23 19.68 -3.86
CA ARG A 37 19.99 18.94 -4.10
C ARG A 37 19.29 19.43 -5.37
N ALA A 38 19.09 20.74 -5.50
CA ALA A 38 18.47 21.34 -6.67
C ALA A 38 19.24 21.03 -7.98
N LYS A 39 20.57 21.06 -7.95
CA LYS A 39 21.40 20.68 -9.11
C LYS A 39 21.17 19.23 -9.55
N VAL A 40 21.12 18.31 -8.60
CA VAL A 40 20.89 16.89 -8.88
C VAL A 40 19.47 16.67 -9.40
N GLU A 41 18.46 17.32 -8.81
CA GLU A 41 17.08 17.25 -9.27
C GLU A 41 16.90 17.78 -10.70
N GLN A 42 17.55 18.90 -11.04
CA GLN A 42 17.58 19.42 -12.41
C GLN A 42 18.24 18.45 -13.40
N ALA A 43 19.36 17.82 -13.01
CA ALA A 43 20.03 16.83 -13.84
C ALA A 43 19.16 15.59 -14.09
N MET A 44 18.48 15.09 -13.05
CA MET A 44 17.55 13.97 -13.19
C MET A 44 16.39 14.29 -14.14
N ALA A 45 15.82 15.50 -14.02
CA ALA A 45 14.75 15.96 -14.90
C ALA A 45 15.23 16.10 -16.35
N ALA A 46 16.41 16.70 -16.57
CA ALA A 46 16.98 16.89 -17.92
C ALA A 46 17.27 15.56 -18.63
N LEU A 47 17.68 14.54 -17.87
CA LEU A 47 18.00 13.22 -18.40
C LEU A 47 16.82 12.25 -18.40
N ASN A 48 15.63 12.65 -17.93
CA ASN A 48 14.50 11.75 -17.66
C ASN A 48 14.91 10.52 -16.83
N TYR A 49 15.81 10.72 -15.85
CA TYR A 49 16.27 9.64 -14.99
C TYR A 49 15.18 9.27 -13.98
N VAL A 50 14.73 8.02 -14.04
CA VAL A 50 13.83 7.43 -13.03
C VAL A 50 14.66 6.52 -12.13
N PRO A 51 14.72 6.77 -10.81
CA PRO A 51 15.46 5.92 -9.89
C PRO A 51 14.97 4.47 -9.96
N ASN A 52 15.88 3.54 -10.22
CA ASN A 52 15.55 2.12 -10.26
C ASN A 52 15.35 1.60 -8.83
N ARG A 53 14.09 1.35 -8.45
CA ARG A 53 13.72 0.80 -7.14
C ARG A 53 14.37 -0.56 -6.84
N VAL A 54 14.58 -1.40 -7.84
CA VAL A 54 15.27 -2.70 -7.68
C VAL A 54 16.74 -2.50 -7.29
N ALA A 55 17.41 -1.51 -7.89
CA ALA A 55 18.78 -1.14 -7.52
C ALA A 55 18.85 -0.52 -6.11
N GLN A 56 17.82 0.22 -5.69
CA GLN A 56 17.70 0.73 -4.32
C GLN A 56 17.48 -0.38 -3.30
N GLN A 57 16.68 -1.40 -3.63
CA GLN A 57 16.50 -2.60 -2.82
C GLN A 57 17.82 -3.36 -2.63
N LEU A 58 18.59 -3.55 -3.71
CA LEU A 58 19.91 -4.17 -3.65
C LEU A 58 20.95 -3.37 -2.84
N ALA A 59 20.80 -2.04 -2.76
CA ALA A 59 21.66 -1.17 -1.97
C ALA A 59 21.30 -1.13 -0.46
N GLY A 60 20.42 -2.04 0.00
CA GLY A 60 20.06 -2.18 1.41
C GLY A 60 18.78 -1.42 1.83
N LYS A 61 18.03 -0.83 0.90
CA LYS A 61 16.69 -0.29 1.19
C LYS A 61 15.63 -1.36 0.93
N GLN A 62 15.40 -2.23 1.91
CA GLN A 62 14.27 -3.16 1.85
C GLN A 62 12.97 -2.34 1.74
N SER A 63 12.32 -2.40 0.57
CA SER A 63 11.02 -1.77 0.36
C SER A 63 9.98 -2.86 0.59
N PHE A 64 9.23 -2.72 1.68
CA PHE A 64 8.14 -3.64 2.00
C PHE A 64 6.97 -3.42 1.06
N THR A 65 6.31 -4.49 0.67
CA THR A 65 5.16 -4.49 -0.22
C THR A 65 3.96 -5.04 0.52
N LEU A 66 2.91 -4.23 0.64
CA LEU A 66 1.62 -4.64 1.20
C LEU A 66 0.72 -5.14 0.06
N GLY A 67 0.05 -6.26 0.27
CA GLY A 67 -1.07 -6.69 -0.56
C GLY A 67 -2.39 -6.19 0.02
N LEU A 68 -3.26 -5.65 -0.84
CA LEU A 68 -4.63 -5.30 -0.49
C LEU A 68 -5.59 -6.14 -1.32
N ALA A 69 -6.28 -7.08 -0.67
CA ALA A 69 -7.43 -7.76 -1.24
C ALA A 69 -8.67 -6.91 -0.94
N THR A 70 -9.44 -6.52 -1.96
CA THR A 70 -10.59 -5.63 -1.77
C THR A 70 -11.72 -5.97 -2.73
N THR A 71 -12.94 -5.59 -2.37
CA THR A 71 -14.09 -5.55 -3.28
C THR A 71 -13.96 -4.45 -4.33
N GLU A 72 -14.95 -4.33 -5.21
CA GLU A 72 -14.95 -3.43 -6.36
C GLU A 72 -14.63 -1.97 -5.99
N LEU A 73 -13.58 -1.43 -6.61
CA LEU A 73 -13.15 -0.03 -6.39
C LEU A 73 -14.06 1.02 -7.04
N ALA A 74 -15.10 0.60 -7.78
CA ALA A 74 -16.18 1.49 -8.20
C ALA A 74 -17.06 1.92 -7.01
N LEU A 75 -17.06 1.14 -5.93
CA LEU A 75 -17.79 1.45 -4.70
C LEU A 75 -17.04 2.51 -3.87
N HIS A 76 -17.79 3.39 -3.24
CA HIS A 76 -17.22 4.53 -2.51
C HIS A 76 -16.36 4.10 -1.31
N ALA A 77 -16.85 3.20 -0.45
CA ALA A 77 -16.10 2.82 0.75
C ALA A 77 -14.77 2.08 0.44
N PRO A 78 -14.75 1.01 -0.40
CA PRO A 78 -13.51 0.33 -0.78
C PRO A 78 -12.48 1.25 -1.45
N SER A 79 -12.92 2.17 -2.31
CA SER A 79 -12.00 3.11 -2.98
C SER A 79 -11.37 4.11 -2.02
N GLN A 80 -12.12 4.65 -1.06
CA GLN A 80 -11.57 5.54 -0.04
C GLN A 80 -10.57 4.81 0.87
N ILE A 81 -10.88 3.57 1.27
CA ILE A 81 -9.99 2.73 2.08
C ILE A 81 -8.67 2.46 1.31
N ALA A 82 -8.77 2.02 0.06
CA ALA A 82 -7.61 1.75 -0.79
C ALA A 82 -6.75 3.01 -0.99
N SER A 83 -7.37 4.17 -1.21
CA SER A 83 -6.68 5.46 -1.35
C SER A 83 -5.94 5.87 -0.08
N ALA A 84 -6.58 5.72 1.09
CA ALA A 84 -5.99 6.03 2.38
C ALA A 84 -4.79 5.12 2.69
N ILE A 85 -4.96 3.80 2.50
CA ILE A 85 -3.89 2.80 2.63
C ILE A 85 -2.72 3.17 1.72
N LYS A 86 -3.00 3.44 0.43
CA LYS A 86 -1.96 3.77 -0.54
C LYS A 86 -1.19 5.04 -0.16
N THR A 87 -1.91 6.05 0.32
CA THR A 87 -1.31 7.32 0.75
C THR A 87 -0.37 7.11 1.93
N GLN A 88 -0.81 6.40 2.96
CA GLN A 88 0.01 6.14 4.16
C GLN A 88 1.19 5.21 3.86
N ALA A 89 0.97 4.12 3.12
CA ALA A 89 2.04 3.23 2.70
C ALA A 89 3.13 3.97 1.93
N ASN A 90 2.76 4.85 0.99
CA ASN A 90 3.73 5.66 0.26
C ASN A 90 4.54 6.60 1.18
N GLN A 91 3.92 7.19 2.21
CA GLN A 91 4.62 8.05 3.18
C GLN A 91 5.65 7.25 3.99
N MET A 92 5.35 5.99 4.29
CA MET A 92 6.24 5.06 5.00
C MET A 92 7.26 4.38 4.09
N GLY A 93 7.21 4.62 2.78
CA GLY A 93 8.12 3.99 1.80
C GLY A 93 7.74 2.57 1.39
N PHE A 94 6.52 2.13 1.71
CA PHE A 94 5.97 0.85 1.30
C PHE A 94 5.31 0.93 -0.08
N ASN A 95 5.35 -0.18 -0.81
CA ASN A 95 4.53 -0.38 -2.00
C ASN A 95 3.20 -1.03 -1.61
N VAL A 96 2.20 -0.86 -2.46
CA VAL A 96 0.89 -1.50 -2.30
C VAL A 96 0.52 -2.13 -3.63
N VAL A 97 0.21 -3.41 -3.61
CA VAL A 97 -0.36 -4.18 -4.72
C VAL A 97 -1.81 -4.46 -4.37
N ILE A 98 -2.72 -4.24 -5.31
CA ILE A 98 -4.16 -4.43 -5.09
C ILE A 98 -4.62 -5.60 -5.95
N SER A 99 -5.32 -6.56 -5.35
CA SER A 99 -6.09 -7.57 -6.07
C SER A 99 -7.57 -7.40 -5.70
N MET A 100 -8.41 -7.30 -6.73
CA MET A 100 -9.85 -7.14 -6.54
C MET A 100 -10.53 -8.49 -6.63
N VAL A 101 -11.46 -8.77 -5.71
CA VAL A 101 -12.29 -9.97 -5.79
C VAL A 101 -13.45 -9.75 -6.77
N GLU A 102 -13.72 -10.74 -7.61
CA GLU A 102 -14.78 -10.68 -8.62
C GLU A 102 -16.18 -10.82 -8.00
N ASP A 103 -16.28 -11.53 -6.87
CA ASP A 103 -17.49 -11.69 -6.08
C ASP A 103 -17.15 -11.82 -4.57
N LEU A 104 -18.18 -11.96 -3.74
CA LEU A 104 -18.05 -12.08 -2.28
C LEU A 104 -17.84 -13.53 -1.81
N SER A 105 -17.51 -14.47 -2.70
CA SER A 105 -17.24 -15.85 -2.30
C SER A 105 -15.87 -15.96 -1.64
N VAL A 106 -15.78 -16.89 -0.67
CA VAL A 106 -14.49 -17.25 -0.05
C VAL A 106 -13.45 -17.71 -1.08
N GLN A 107 -13.90 -18.32 -2.18
CA GLN A 107 -13.01 -18.81 -3.23
C GLN A 107 -12.42 -17.67 -4.07
N ALA A 108 -13.20 -16.62 -4.37
CA ALA A 108 -12.68 -15.41 -5.02
C ALA A 108 -11.66 -14.69 -4.11
N CYS A 109 -11.98 -14.56 -2.81
CA CYS A 109 -11.06 -14.00 -1.83
C CYS A 109 -9.75 -14.79 -1.75
N ARG A 110 -9.84 -16.12 -1.68
CA ARG A 110 -8.67 -17.02 -1.68
C ARG A 110 -7.82 -16.85 -2.92
N THR A 111 -8.44 -16.70 -4.09
CA THR A 111 -7.73 -16.49 -5.36
C THR A 111 -6.95 -15.18 -5.33
N ALA A 112 -7.59 -14.08 -4.94
CA ALA A 112 -6.95 -12.78 -4.81
C ALA A 112 -5.76 -12.80 -3.82
N ILE A 113 -5.90 -13.52 -2.71
CA ILE A 113 -4.82 -13.66 -1.73
C ILE A 113 -3.66 -14.47 -2.29
N ASN A 114 -3.92 -15.57 -2.99
CA ASN A 114 -2.87 -16.36 -3.62
C ASN A 114 -2.10 -15.54 -4.68
N GLU A 115 -2.78 -14.68 -5.44
CA GLU A 115 -2.13 -13.77 -6.38
C GLU A 115 -1.19 -12.80 -5.66
N LEU A 116 -1.61 -12.23 -4.54
CA LEU A 116 -0.78 -11.34 -3.72
C LEU A 116 0.41 -12.09 -3.10
N LEU A 117 0.20 -13.29 -2.56
CA LEU A 117 1.27 -14.14 -2.02
C LEU A 117 2.29 -14.51 -3.11
N SER A 118 1.85 -14.78 -4.33
CA SER A 118 2.74 -15.07 -5.47
C SER A 118 3.66 -13.90 -5.82
N GLN A 119 3.23 -12.67 -5.52
CA GLN A 119 4.00 -11.44 -5.68
C GLN A 119 4.93 -11.14 -4.49
N ARG A 120 5.02 -12.05 -3.50
CA ARG A 120 5.86 -11.95 -2.31
C ARG A 120 5.61 -10.66 -1.51
N VAL A 121 4.34 -10.38 -1.26
CA VAL A 121 3.96 -9.31 -0.33
C VAL A 121 4.41 -9.66 1.09
N ASP A 122 4.80 -8.65 1.85
CA ASP A 122 5.30 -8.77 3.22
C ASP A 122 4.17 -8.67 4.27
N GLY A 123 2.96 -8.29 3.84
CA GLY A 123 1.78 -8.19 4.68
C GLY A 123 0.52 -8.06 3.84
N LEU A 124 -0.62 -8.49 4.39
CA LEU A 124 -1.92 -8.52 3.72
C LEU A 124 -2.95 -7.68 4.47
N LEU A 125 -3.70 -6.88 3.71
CA LEU A 125 -4.89 -6.16 4.15
C LEU A 125 -6.08 -6.75 3.40
N ILE A 126 -7.11 -7.17 4.12
CA ILE A 126 -8.26 -7.89 3.55
C ILE A 126 -9.52 -7.07 3.82
N ASN A 127 -9.99 -6.38 2.78
CA ASN A 127 -11.20 -5.56 2.77
C ASN A 127 -12.30 -6.25 1.96
N VAL A 128 -12.68 -7.45 2.42
CA VAL A 128 -13.73 -8.28 1.84
C VAL A 128 -14.59 -8.76 3.01
N SER A 129 -15.91 -8.62 2.88
CA SER A 129 -16.85 -9.06 3.90
C SER A 129 -16.82 -10.58 4.03
N LEU A 130 -16.37 -11.09 5.19
CA LEU A 130 -16.29 -12.51 5.48
C LEU A 130 -16.98 -12.83 6.82
N CYS A 131 -17.67 -13.97 6.87
CA CYS A 131 -18.15 -14.52 8.14
C CYS A 131 -16.98 -15.10 8.96
N ALA A 132 -17.23 -15.46 10.22
CA ALA A 132 -16.19 -15.96 11.12
C ALA A 132 -15.47 -17.21 10.56
N GLU A 133 -16.22 -18.18 10.00
CA GLU A 133 -15.65 -19.40 9.41
C GLU A 133 -14.74 -19.10 8.20
N ASP A 134 -15.19 -18.24 7.30
CA ASP A 134 -14.44 -17.88 6.10
C ASP A 134 -13.21 -17.03 6.44
N SER A 135 -13.33 -16.11 7.40
CA SER A 135 -12.20 -15.27 7.84
C SER A 135 -11.04 -16.12 8.39
N HIS A 136 -11.35 -17.16 9.17
CA HIS A 136 -10.35 -18.11 9.67
C HIS A 136 -9.75 -18.97 8.54
N ALA A 137 -10.58 -19.45 7.61
CA ALA A 137 -10.10 -20.20 6.45
C ALA A 137 -9.14 -19.36 5.59
N ILE A 138 -9.42 -18.07 5.45
CA ILE A 138 -8.59 -17.13 4.73
C ILE A 138 -7.29 -16.81 5.50
N GLU A 139 -7.33 -16.64 6.81
CA GLU A 139 -6.14 -16.44 7.63
C GLU A 139 -5.16 -17.62 7.48
N GLN A 140 -5.67 -18.85 7.46
CA GLN A 140 -4.86 -20.04 7.19
C GLN A 140 -4.18 -20.03 5.81
N VAL A 141 -4.83 -19.43 4.80
CA VAL A 141 -4.24 -19.27 3.46
C VAL A 141 -3.11 -18.23 3.47
N CYS A 142 -3.21 -17.18 4.29
CA CYS A 142 -2.15 -16.17 4.45
C CYS A 142 -0.85 -16.77 5.00
N GLY A 143 -0.94 -17.84 5.79
CA GLY A 143 0.21 -18.57 6.31
C GLY A 143 1.06 -17.72 7.25
N GLU A 144 2.36 -17.58 6.94
CA GLU A 144 3.29 -16.79 7.77
C GLU A 144 3.22 -15.28 7.49
N VAL A 145 2.53 -14.86 6.41
CA VAL A 145 2.41 -13.45 6.06
C VAL A 145 1.37 -12.79 6.97
N PRO A 146 1.73 -11.75 7.74
CA PRO A 146 0.79 -11.07 8.62
C PRO A 146 -0.42 -10.54 7.85
N ALA A 147 -1.62 -10.87 8.31
CA ALA A 147 -2.88 -10.45 7.71
C ALA A 147 -3.69 -9.57 8.67
N LEU A 148 -4.37 -8.56 8.11
CA LEU A 148 -5.30 -7.70 8.83
C LEU A 148 -6.62 -7.61 8.09
N PHE A 149 -7.70 -7.92 8.77
CA PHE A 149 -9.06 -7.92 8.22
C PHE A 149 -9.79 -6.62 8.55
N LEU A 150 -10.49 -6.06 7.56
CA LEU A 150 -11.16 -4.74 7.66
C LEU A 150 -12.69 -4.84 7.65
N ASP A 151 -13.23 -5.98 7.25
CA ASP A 151 -14.66 -6.23 7.14
C ASP A 151 -14.95 -7.71 7.45
N VAL A 152 -14.99 -8.03 8.74
CA VAL A 152 -15.30 -9.39 9.23
C VAL A 152 -16.33 -9.33 10.34
N ASP A 153 -16.95 -10.46 10.64
CA ASP A 153 -17.80 -10.60 11.81
C ASP A 153 -17.03 -10.17 13.09
N PRO A 154 -17.58 -9.28 13.94
CA PRO A 154 -16.95 -8.85 15.18
C PRO A 154 -16.55 -9.99 16.13
N ASP A 155 -17.22 -11.14 16.05
CA ASP A 155 -16.94 -12.31 16.89
C ASP A 155 -15.83 -13.21 16.30
N SER A 156 -15.21 -12.83 15.17
CA SER A 156 -14.12 -13.58 14.53
C SER A 156 -12.82 -13.49 15.33
N ASP A 157 -12.15 -14.62 15.53
CA ASP A 157 -10.84 -14.70 16.20
C ASP A 157 -9.68 -14.47 15.22
N VAL A 158 -9.73 -13.35 14.49
CA VAL A 158 -8.68 -12.92 13.55
C VAL A 158 -8.27 -11.48 13.83
N SER A 159 -7.03 -11.13 13.46
CA SER A 159 -6.54 -9.75 13.59
C SER A 159 -7.38 -8.81 12.70
N SER A 160 -8.17 -7.92 13.31
CA SER A 160 -9.11 -7.07 12.57
C SER A 160 -9.19 -5.63 13.09
N ILE A 161 -9.57 -4.71 12.19
CA ILE A 161 -9.97 -3.34 12.52
C ILE A 161 -11.36 -3.12 11.96
N LEU A 162 -12.34 -2.96 12.84
CA LEU A 162 -13.74 -2.80 12.47
C LEU A 162 -14.27 -1.44 12.97
N PHE A 163 -15.18 -0.85 12.19
CA PHE A 163 -16.05 0.20 12.72
C PHE A 163 -17.17 -0.46 13.53
N ASP A 164 -17.56 0.11 14.68
CA ASP A 164 -18.68 -0.41 15.49
C ASP A 164 -20.03 -0.09 14.83
N PRO A 165 -20.72 -1.07 14.20
CA PRO A 165 -21.96 -0.80 13.49
C PRO A 165 -23.13 -0.57 14.45
N TYR A 166 -23.07 -1.13 15.67
CA TYR A 166 -24.12 -1.00 16.68
C TYR A 166 -24.16 0.42 17.24
N GLN A 167 -23.01 1.03 17.53
CA GLN A 167 -22.94 2.43 17.93
C GLN A 167 -23.47 3.36 16.83
N GLY A 168 -23.09 3.11 15.58
CA GLY A 168 -23.61 3.87 14.42
C GLY A 168 -25.13 3.80 14.32
N ALA A 169 -25.69 2.58 14.36
CA ALA A 169 -27.13 2.35 14.29
C ALA A 169 -27.87 2.95 15.50
N ARG A 170 -27.32 2.83 16.71
CA ARG A 170 -27.89 3.40 17.95
C ARG A 170 -27.90 4.93 17.89
N GLN A 171 -26.83 5.55 17.42
CA GLN A 171 -26.75 7.01 17.28
C GLN A 171 -27.74 7.51 16.23
N GLY A 172 -27.83 6.85 15.07
CA GLY A 172 -28.85 7.17 14.05
C GLY A 172 -30.27 7.00 14.57
N GLY A 173 -30.56 5.89 15.23
CA GLY A 173 -31.87 5.58 15.80
C GLY A 173 -32.31 6.49 16.96
N ARG A 174 -31.36 7.10 17.68
CA ARG A 174 -31.64 8.16 18.66
C ARG A 174 -32.01 9.47 17.97
N THR A 175 -31.25 9.88 16.97
CA THR A 175 -31.48 11.12 16.22
C THR A 175 -32.82 11.11 15.48
N CYS A 176 -33.17 10.00 14.81
CA CYS A 176 -34.46 9.88 14.11
C CYS A 176 -35.67 9.92 15.06
N ARG A 177 -35.55 9.36 16.26
CA ARG A 177 -36.61 9.41 17.29
C ARG A 177 -36.87 10.82 17.79
N CYS A 178 -35.83 11.64 17.93
CA CYS A 178 -35.98 13.05 18.33
C CYS A 178 -36.64 13.91 17.24
N SER A 179 -36.58 13.52 15.97
CA SER A 179 -37.12 14.30 14.85
C SER A 179 -38.58 13.99 14.50
N TRP A 180 -39.16 12.92 15.05
CA TRP A 180 -40.56 12.51 14.83
C TRP A 180 -41.48 12.79 16.03
N ALA A 181 -40.93 13.33 17.13
CA ALA A 181 -41.66 13.68 18.35
C ALA A 181 -41.88 15.20 18.50
N SER A 182 -41.69 15.95 17.42
CA SER A 182 -41.85 17.41 17.34
C SER A 182 -42.82 17.81 16.26
#